data_AF-A0A820PNG4-F1
#
_entry.id   AF-A0A820PNG4-F1
#
_cell.length_a   1.000
_cell.length_b   1.000
_cell.length_c   1.000
_cell.angle_alpha   90.00
_cell.angle_beta   90.00
_cell.angle_gamma   90.00
#
_symmetry.space_group_name_H-M   'P 1'
#
loop_
_entity.id
_entity.type
_entity.pdbx_description
1 polymer ?
#
loop_
_entity_poly.entity_id
_entity_poly.type
_entity_poly.pdbx_seq_one_letter_code
_entity_poly.pdbx_strand_id
1 'polypeptide(L)' 'MWKKANIILLLKPNKDKHQPSSYRPISLLSCLGKLLERIIKQRLLLKLNRRNILPQHQAG' A
#
# COMPACT_ATOMS: atom_id res chain seq x y z
N MET A 1 11.25 2.43 -12.42
CA MET A 1 10.21 1.37 -12.42
C MET A 1 9.37 1.31 -11.14
N TRP A 2 9.86 1.65 -9.94
CA TRP A 2 9.00 1.68 -8.72
C TRP A 2 8.02 2.86 -8.66
N LYS A 3 8.32 3.99 -9.32
CA LYS A 3 7.45 5.17 -9.41
C LYS A 3 6.29 5.05 -10.41
N LYS A 4 6.15 3.90 -11.07
CA LYS A 4 5.07 3.63 -12.05
C LYS A 4 4.31 2.40 -11.60
N ALA A 5 2.97 2.47 -11.61
CA ALA A 5 2.08 1.36 -11.26
C ALA A 5 0.88 1.36 -12.20
N ASN A 6 0.33 0.17 -12.46
CA ASN A 6 -0.94 0.04 -13.15
C ASN A 6 -2.07 0.18 -12.12
N ILE A 7 -2.99 1.12 -12.34
CA ILE A 7 -4.12 1.33 -11.43
C ILE A 7 -5.28 0.44 -11.87
N ILE A 8 -5.77 -0.38 -10.94
CA ILE A 8 -6.95 -1.24 -11.13
C ILE A 8 -8.03 -0.79 -10.16
N LEU A 9 -9.26 -0.64 -10.65
CA LEU A 9 -10.41 -0.24 -9.84
C LEU A 9 -11.16 -1.46 -9.34
N LEU A 10 -11.25 -1.64 -8.02
CA LEU A 10 -12.06 -2.69 -7.41
C LEU A 10 -13.36 -2.10 -6.86
N LEU A 11 -14.50 -2.64 -7.28
CA LEU A 11 -15.80 -2.24 -6.76
C LEU A 11 -15.91 -2.62 -5.27
N LYS A 12 -16.34 -1.68 -4.43
CA LYS A 12 -16.64 -1.97 -3.02
C LYS A 12 -17.88 -2.87 -2.93
N PRO A 13 -17.91 -3.83 -2.00
CA PRO A 13 -19.11 -4.65 -1.77
C PRO A 13 -20.34 -3.78 -1.50
N ASN A 14 -21.48 -4.17 -2.08
CA ASN A 14 -22.78 -3.51 -1.87
C ASN A 14 -22.82 -2.01 -2.23
N LYS A 15 -22.03 -1.58 -3.23
CA LYS A 15 -22.03 -0.19 -3.72
C LYS A 15 -22.43 -0.14 -5.20
N ASP A 16 -23.00 0.99 -5.60
CA ASP A 16 -23.47 1.23 -6.96
C ASP A 16 -22.29 1.34 -7.94
N LYS A 17 -22.30 0.51 -8.98
CA LYS A 17 -21.28 0.48 -10.04
C LYS A 17 -21.22 1.75 -10.89
N HIS A 18 -22.26 2.57 -10.88
CA HIS A 18 -22.31 3.80 -11.68
C HIS A 18 -21.67 5.00 -10.96
N GLN A 19 -21.38 4.87 -9.66
CA GLN A 19 -20.76 5.93 -8.89
C GLN A 19 -19.23 5.72 -8.83
N PRO A 20 -18.40 6.68 -9.28
CA PRO A 20 -16.93 6.56 -9.20
C PRO A 20 -16.42 6.33 -7.77
N SER A 21 -17.09 6.93 -6.78
CA SER A 21 -16.78 6.78 -5.36
C SER A 21 -16.99 5.35 -4.83
N SER A 22 -17.67 4.48 -5.58
CA SER A 22 -17.86 3.07 -5.24
C SER A 22 -16.63 2.21 -5.47
N TYR A 23 -15.60 2.71 -6.15
CA TYR A 23 -14.40 1.94 -6.45
C TYR A 23 -13.23 2.28 -5.50
N ARG A 24 -12.38 1.29 -5.24
CA ARG A 24 -11.08 1.43 -4.57
C ARG A 24 -9.98 1.28 -5.62
N PRO A 25 -9.15 2.29 -5.86
CA PRO A 25 -7.99 2.14 -6.72
C PRO A 25 -6.90 1.32 -6.01
N ILE A 26 -6.32 0.34 -6.69
CA ILE A 26 -5.15 -0.41 -6.23
C ILE A 26 -4.01 -0.19 -7.20
N SER A 27 -2.81 0.09 -6.67
CA SER A 27 -1.58 0.20 -7.44
C SER A 27 -0.93 -1.17 -7.61
N LEU A 28 -0.96 -1.70 -8.84
CA LEU A 28 -0.25 -2.92 -9.19
C LEU A 28 1.16 -2.59 -9.70
N LEU A 29 2.14 -2.79 -8.85
CA LEU A 29 3.55 -2.62 -9.19
C LEU A 29 4.09 -3.84 -9.94
N SER A 30 5.14 -3.61 -10.74
CA SER A 30 5.95 -4.69 -11.32
C SER A 30 6.62 -5.53 -10.23
N CYS A 31 7.08 -6.74 -10.60
CA CYS A 31 7.78 -7.63 -9.66
C CYS A 31 8.96 -6.93 -8.98
N LEU A 32 9.78 -6.20 -9.75
CA LEU A 32 10.89 -5.41 -9.22
C LEU A 32 10.43 -4.27 -8.29
N GLY A 33 9.29 -3.63 -8.60
CA GLY A 33 8.72 -2.59 -7.74
C GLY A 33 8.32 -3.15 -6.37
N LYS A 34 7.61 -4.28 -6.34
CA LYS A 34 7.22 -4.97 -5.09
C LYS A 34 8.44 -5.43 -4.28
N LEU A 35 9.48 -5.93 -4.96
CA LEU A 35 10.73 -6.31 -4.30
C LEU A 35 11.39 -5.10 -3.62
N LEU A 36 11.45 -3.96 -4.30
CA LEU A 36 12.00 -2.74 -3.73
C LEU A 36 11.20 -2.26 -2.52
N GLU A 37 9.86 -2.25 -2.60
CA GLU A 37 9.00 -1.91 -1.45
C GLU A 37 9.27 -2.80 -0.24
N ARG A 38 9.45 -4.11 -0.46
CA ARG A 38 9.75 -5.06 0.61
C ARG A 38 11.09 -4.74 1.29
N ILE A 39 12.13 -4.42 0.51
CA ILE A 39 13.45 -4.05 1.04
C ILE A 39 13.36 -2.75 1.85
N ILE A 40 12.68 -1.73 1.32
CA ILE A 40 12.52 -0.44 2.00
C ILE A 40 11.73 -0.62 3.30
N LYS A 41 10.60 -1.34 3.25
CA LYS A 41 9.77 -1.64 4.43
C LYS A 41 10.60 -2.31 5.53
N GLN A 42 11.40 -3.32 5.20
CA GLN A 42 12.23 -4.01 6.16
C GLN A 42 13.24 -3.07 6.83
N ARG A 43 13.96 -2.26 6.04
CA ARG A 43 14.94 -1.29 6.57
C ARG A 43 14.27 -0.24 7.46
N LEU A 44 13.11 0.24 7.06
CA LEU A 44 12.36 1.24 7.81
C LEU A 44 11.87 0.69 9.15
N LEU A 45 11.24 -0.50 9.15
CA LEU A 45 10.77 -1.13 10.39
C LEU A 45 11.92 -1.42 11.36
N LEU A 46 13.07 -1.90 10.88
CA LEU A 46 14.26 -2.07 11.71
C LEU A 46 14.67 -0.75 12.40
N LYS A 47 14.62 0.37 11.68
CA LYS A 47 14.98 1.67 12.23
C LYS A 47 13.95 2.21 13.22
N LEU A 48 12.67 2.06 12.90
CA LEU A 48 11.56 2.49 13.74
C LEU A 48 11.54 1.73 15.07
N ASN A 49 11.70 0.41 15.01
CA ASN A 49 11.70 -0.45 16.19
C ASN A 49 12.92 -0.19 17.08
N ARG A 50 14.12 -0.05 16.50
CA ARG A 50 15.34 0.29 17.27
C ARG A 50 15.23 1.61 18.04
N ARG A 51 14.41 2.53 17.56
CA ARG A 51 14.23 3.86 18.17
C ARG A 51 12.91 3.99 18.93
N ASN A 52 12.10 2.93 19.01
CA ASN A 52 10.75 2.95 19.60
C ASN A 52 9.90 4.13 19.09
N ILE A 53 9.96 4.41 17.78
CA ILE A 53 9.27 5.57 17.18
C ILE A 53 7.76 5.34 17.08
N LEU A 54 7.31 4.10 16.87
CA LEU A 54 5.89 3.79 16.68
C LEU A 54 5.17 3.77 18.04
N PRO A 55 4.05 4.47 18.21
CA PRO A 55 3.22 4.38 19.41
C PRO A 55 2.71 2.96 19.65
N GLN A 56 2.57 2.59 20.92
CA GLN A 56 2.09 1.26 21.32
C GLN A 56 0.68 0.91 20.79
N HIS A 57 -0.15 1.93 20.57
CA HIS A 57 -1.52 1.78 20.06
C HIS A 57 -1.64 1.99 18.55
N GLN A 58 -0.53 2.08 17.81
CA GLN A 58 -0.59 2.22 16.36
C GLN A 58 -1.03 0.88 15.72
N ALA A 59 -2.19 0.89 15.08
CA ALA A 59 -2.70 -0.19 14.25
C ALA A 59 -2.95 0.30 12.82
N GLY A 60 -3.01 -0.62 11.87
CA GLY A 60 -3.24 -0.37 10.44
C GLY A 60 -4.24 -1.34 9.84
#